data_AF-A0A1B6J0K5-F1
#
_entry.id   AF-A0A1B6J0K5-F1
#
_cell.length_a   1.000
_cell.length_b   1.000
_cell.length_c   1.000
_cell.angle_alpha   90.00
_cell.angle_beta   90.00
_cell.angle_gamma   90.00
#
_symmetry.space_group_name_H-M   'P 1'
#
loop_
_entity.id
_entity.type
_entity.pdbx_description
1 polymer ?
#
loop_
_entity_poly.entity_id
_entity_poly.type
_entity_poly.pdbx_seq_one_letter_code
_entity_poly.pdbx_strand_id
1 'polypeptide(L)'
;FASQLPHDGGAFYTTDTMESCRQHYAAMWPPLLHAAALWLNANNFHIESDNESPTNRFHLLFGICMEALCNPRMSEPSKNMVVCLKALYTLFEGSEPRKMLMETKSLAIELCNVLHRQLLMTSESVETQQLVMEVLKQVLFAAQDHLEKTKKKTLREMVPANQEALAQQEVELLGEGGVSGELPTESSLVFAMLEECRESC
;
A
#
# COMPACT_ATOMS: atom_id res chain seq x y z
N PHE A 1 23.61 37.45 -6.70
CA PHE A 1 23.64 35.97 -6.81
C PHE A 1 24.61 35.44 -7.87
N ALA A 2 25.60 36.23 -8.33
CA ALA A 2 26.51 35.83 -9.42
C ALA A 2 27.92 35.39 -8.95
N SER A 3 28.09 35.01 -7.67
CA SER A 3 29.41 34.67 -7.10
C SER A 3 29.49 33.26 -6.51
N GLN A 4 28.57 32.37 -6.85
CA GLN A 4 28.60 30.97 -6.42
C GLN A 4 28.84 30.02 -7.59
N LEU A 5 29.63 30.41 -8.59
CA LEU A 5 30.10 29.48 -9.62
C LEU A 5 31.63 29.45 -9.55
N PRO A 6 32.27 28.28 -9.47
CA PRO A 6 33.72 28.20 -9.46
C PRO A 6 34.21 28.71 -10.81
N HIS A 7 35.24 29.56 -10.80
CA HIS A 7 35.82 30.16 -12.00
C HIS A 7 36.35 29.10 -13.01
N ASP A 8 36.47 27.85 -12.56
CA ASP A 8 37.12 26.75 -13.29
C ASP A 8 36.15 25.58 -13.60
N GLY A 9 34.90 25.89 -13.95
CA GLY A 9 34.02 24.96 -14.69
C GLY A 9 33.80 23.57 -14.06
N GLY A 10 33.88 23.45 -12.74
CA GLY A 10 33.62 22.20 -12.00
C GLY A 10 32.24 22.20 -11.35
N ALA A 11 31.61 21.03 -11.26
CA ALA A 11 30.41 20.85 -10.44
C ALA A 11 30.78 20.95 -8.95
N PHE A 12 29.99 21.68 -8.14
CA PHE A 12 30.17 21.74 -6.67
C PHE A 12 29.98 20.39 -5.96
N TYR A 13 29.37 19.44 -6.65
CA TYR A 13 29.14 18.09 -6.15
C TYR A 13 30.25 17.19 -6.68
N THR A 14 31.24 16.90 -5.84
CA THR A 14 32.21 15.84 -6.10
C THR A 14 31.59 14.49 -5.75
N THR A 15 32.06 13.41 -6.39
CA THR A 15 31.64 12.04 -6.07
C THR A 15 31.85 11.71 -4.59
N ASP A 16 32.89 12.27 -3.96
CA ASP A 16 33.16 12.13 -2.53
C ASP A 16 32.09 12.77 -1.63
N THR A 17 31.54 13.91 -2.06
CA THR A 17 30.46 14.60 -1.32
C THR A 17 29.14 13.81 -1.43
N MET A 18 28.87 13.22 -2.60
CA MET A 18 27.71 12.35 -2.80
C MET A 18 27.78 11.08 -1.93
N GLU A 19 28.95 10.43 -1.86
CA GLU A 19 29.16 9.22 -1.05
C GLU A 19 29.03 9.52 0.45
N SER A 20 29.53 10.68 0.90
CA SER A 20 29.41 11.14 2.29
C SER A 20 27.96 11.40 2.69
N CYS A 21 27.16 12.03 1.82
CA CYS A 21 25.74 12.27 2.10
C CYS A 21 24.88 11.00 2.03
N ARG A 22 25.30 9.96 1.29
CA ARG A 22 24.51 8.74 1.06
C ARG A 22 24.08 8.06 2.36
N GLN A 23 24.97 7.99 3.35
CA GLN A 23 24.68 7.37 4.65
C GLN A 23 23.61 8.17 5.43
N HIS A 24 23.69 9.50 5.37
CA HIS A 24 22.69 10.37 5.99
C HIS A 24 21.33 10.23 5.33
N TYR A 25 21.27 10.18 4.00
CA TYR A 25 20.01 9.90 3.28
C TYR A 25 19.47 8.51 3.63
N ALA A 26 20.32 7.48 3.66
CA ALA A 26 19.94 6.11 4.00
C ALA A 26 19.31 5.98 5.39
N ALA A 27 19.73 6.81 6.35
CA ALA A 27 19.17 6.86 7.69
C ALA A 27 17.89 7.72 7.79
N MET A 28 17.76 8.76 6.97
CA MET A 28 16.69 9.76 7.09
C MET A 28 15.47 9.49 6.21
N TRP A 29 15.59 8.70 5.14
CA TRP A 29 14.45 8.46 4.25
C TRP A 29 13.26 7.76 4.93
N PRO A 30 13.41 6.77 5.87
CA PRO A 30 12.25 6.14 6.48
C PRO A 30 11.39 7.11 7.31
N PRO A 31 11.94 7.90 8.26
CA PRO A 31 11.12 8.83 9.04
C PRO A 31 10.55 9.95 8.18
N LEU A 32 11.25 10.38 7.13
CA LEU A 32 10.70 11.35 6.16
C LEU A 32 9.50 10.78 5.41
N LEU A 33 9.56 9.51 5.01
CA LEU A 33 8.45 8.81 4.37
C LEU A 33 7.23 8.72 5.29
N HIS A 34 7.43 8.36 6.57
CA HIS A 34 6.34 8.30 7.54
C HIS A 34 5.72 9.69 7.79
N ALA A 35 6.54 10.72 7.94
CA ALA A 35 6.07 12.09 8.08
C ALA A 35 5.28 12.56 6.84
N ALA A 36 5.73 12.21 5.63
CA ALA A 36 5.01 12.50 4.39
C ALA A 36 3.64 11.78 4.36
N ALA A 37 3.58 10.51 4.77
CA ALA A 37 2.32 9.77 4.85
C ALA A 37 1.34 10.40 5.86
N LEU A 38 1.83 10.81 7.04
CA LEU A 38 1.03 11.54 8.04
C LEU A 38 0.50 12.87 7.48
N TRP A 39 1.37 13.64 6.83
CA TRP A 39 1.00 14.93 6.26
C TRP A 39 -0.03 14.79 5.14
N LEU A 40 0.13 13.81 4.24
CA LEU A 40 -0.84 13.55 3.18
C LEU A 40 -2.20 13.13 3.73
N ASN A 41 -2.22 12.27 4.76
CA ASN A 41 -3.48 11.89 5.41
C ASN A 41 -4.17 13.07 6.09
N ALA A 42 -3.43 13.94 6.77
CA ALA A 42 -4.00 15.13 7.41
C ALA A 42 -4.67 16.07 6.39
N ASN A 43 -4.20 16.09 5.14
CA ASN A 43 -4.75 16.89 4.05
C ASN A 43 -5.71 16.11 3.14
N ASN A 44 -6.10 14.88 3.49
CA ASN A 44 -6.90 13.98 2.63
C ASN A 44 -6.34 13.85 1.20
N PHE A 45 -5.01 13.88 1.04
CA PHE A 45 -4.30 13.86 -0.24
C PHE A 45 -4.63 15.04 -1.18
N HIS A 46 -5.37 16.04 -0.69
CA HIS A 46 -5.70 17.25 -1.43
C HIS A 46 -4.70 18.35 -1.10
N ILE A 47 -3.81 18.66 -2.05
CA ILE A 47 -2.85 19.75 -1.93
C ILE A 47 -3.22 20.78 -2.98
N GLU A 48 -3.78 21.90 -2.54
CA GLU A 48 -4.33 22.95 -3.41
C GLU A 48 -3.28 23.61 -4.31
N SER A 49 -1.99 23.49 -3.96
CA SER A 49 -0.90 24.27 -4.57
C SER A 49 -0.10 23.55 -5.66
N ASP A 50 -0.45 22.32 -6.02
CA ASP A 50 0.46 21.48 -6.79
C ASP A 50 -0.26 20.64 -7.86
N ASN A 51 0.22 20.75 -9.11
CA ASN A 51 -0.38 20.17 -10.33
C ASN A 51 -0.37 18.63 -10.35
N GLU A 52 0.23 17.99 -9.35
CA GLU A 52 0.33 16.55 -9.25
C GLU A 52 -0.98 15.93 -8.71
N SER A 53 -1.40 14.82 -9.33
CA SER A 53 -2.63 14.14 -8.93
C SER A 53 -2.46 13.47 -7.56
N PRO A 54 -3.53 13.40 -6.73
CA PRO A 54 -3.49 12.66 -5.47
C PRO A 54 -3.10 11.19 -5.66
N THR A 55 -3.48 10.62 -6.81
CA THR A 55 -3.12 9.27 -7.26
C THR A 55 -1.61 9.10 -7.43
N ASN A 56 -0.92 10.06 -8.05
CA ASN A 56 0.54 9.96 -8.23
C ASN A 56 1.28 9.98 -6.89
N ARG A 57 0.85 10.83 -5.95
CA ARG A 57 1.42 10.91 -4.60
C ARG A 57 1.23 9.61 -3.83
N PHE A 58 0.03 9.01 -3.93
CA PHE A 58 -0.23 7.69 -3.38
C PHE A 58 0.71 6.63 -3.97
N HIS A 59 0.77 6.52 -5.30
CA HIS A 59 1.61 5.50 -5.96
C HIS A 59 3.09 5.68 -5.66
N LEU A 60 3.57 6.92 -5.52
CA LEU A 60 4.95 7.20 -5.14
C LEU A 60 5.27 6.72 -3.73
N LEU A 61 4.47 7.13 -2.72
CA LEU A 61 4.70 6.70 -1.34
C LEU A 61 4.51 5.19 -1.16
N PHE A 62 3.46 4.64 -1.78
CA PHE A 62 3.19 3.22 -1.78
C PHE A 62 4.33 2.44 -2.44
N GLY A 63 4.81 2.90 -3.60
CA GLY A 63 5.92 2.30 -4.33
C GLY A 63 7.22 2.27 -3.52
N ILE A 64 7.57 3.37 -2.83
CA ILE A 64 8.74 3.42 -1.95
C ILE A 64 8.61 2.41 -0.80
N CYS A 65 7.41 2.30 -0.19
CA CYS A 65 7.16 1.32 0.86
C CYS A 65 7.29 -0.13 0.32
N MET A 66 6.70 -0.41 -0.84
CA MET A 66 6.76 -1.73 -1.48
C MET A 66 8.19 -2.10 -1.86
N GLU A 67 8.95 -1.20 -2.47
CA GLU A 67 10.35 -1.44 -2.83
C GLU A 67 11.20 -1.76 -1.59
N ALA A 68 11.00 -1.01 -0.50
CA ALA A 68 11.69 -1.25 0.75
C ALA A 68 11.35 -2.63 1.34
N LEU A 69 10.07 -2.98 1.42
CA LEU A 69 9.62 -4.27 1.98
C LEU A 69 10.00 -5.46 1.11
N CYS A 70 10.06 -5.29 -0.21
CA CYS A 70 10.48 -6.34 -1.14
C CYS A 70 11.99 -6.66 -1.07
N ASN A 71 12.80 -5.86 -0.36
CA ASN A 71 14.25 -6.04 -0.34
C ASN A 71 14.67 -7.24 0.55
N PRO A 72 15.15 -8.35 -0.03
CA PRO A 72 15.48 -9.56 0.73
C PRO A 72 16.68 -9.39 1.68
N ARG A 73 17.44 -8.30 1.54
CA ARG A 73 18.56 -7.97 2.45
C ARG A 73 18.09 -7.37 3.78
N MET A 74 16.80 -7.10 3.96
CA MET A 74 16.22 -6.63 5.22
C MET A 74 15.89 -7.78 6.19
N SER A 75 16.69 -8.86 6.16
CA SER A 75 16.48 -10.08 6.96
C SER A 75 16.63 -9.89 8.47
N GLU A 76 17.17 -8.76 8.92
CA GLU A 76 17.06 -8.34 10.32
C GLU A 76 15.91 -7.33 10.42
N PRO A 77 15.10 -7.33 11.48
CA PRO A 77 14.08 -6.31 11.73
C PRO A 77 14.76 -4.95 11.93
N SER A 78 15.13 -4.34 10.82
CA SER A 78 15.74 -3.02 10.79
C SER A 78 14.66 -2.03 11.16
N LYS A 79 15.02 -1.02 11.95
CA LYS A 79 14.14 0.10 12.31
C LYS A 79 13.43 0.68 11.07
N ASN A 80 14.06 0.61 9.91
CA ASN A 80 13.52 1.05 8.63
C ASN A 80 12.25 0.28 8.23
N MET A 81 12.19 -1.03 8.46
CA MET A 81 11.03 -1.88 8.14
C MET A 81 9.81 -1.48 8.98
N VAL A 82 10.02 -1.32 10.29
CA VAL A 82 8.99 -0.88 11.23
C VAL A 82 8.44 0.49 10.81
N VAL A 83 9.31 1.41 10.40
CA VAL A 83 8.89 2.74 9.94
C VAL A 83 8.14 2.67 8.60
N CYS A 84 8.55 1.80 7.67
CA CYS A 84 7.81 1.58 6.41
C CYS A 84 6.43 1.00 6.64
N LEU A 85 6.31 0.01 7.54
CA LEU A 85 5.01 -0.56 7.92
C LEU A 85 4.12 0.50 8.60
N LYS A 86 4.69 1.32 9.51
CA LYS A 86 3.97 2.45 10.11
C LYS A 86 3.52 3.48 9.07
N ALA A 87 4.35 3.74 8.06
CA ALA A 87 4.00 4.63 6.95
C ALA A 87 2.85 4.06 6.10
N LEU A 88 2.88 2.77 5.75
CA LEU A 88 1.78 2.08 5.05
C LEU A 88 0.49 2.07 5.87
N TYR A 89 0.58 1.71 7.14
CA TYR A 89 -0.56 1.73 8.06
C TYR A 89 -1.21 3.11 8.07
N THR A 90 -0.39 4.16 8.25
CA THR A 90 -0.84 5.54 8.22
C THR A 90 -1.50 5.86 6.87
N LEU A 91 -0.86 5.51 5.75
CA LEU A 91 -1.37 5.73 4.39
C LEU A 91 -2.79 5.17 4.21
N PHE A 92 -3.08 4.00 4.76
CA PHE A 92 -4.38 3.35 4.64
C PHE A 92 -5.40 3.74 5.72
N GLU A 93 -5.05 4.58 6.70
CA GLU A 93 -6.05 5.18 7.59
C GLU A 93 -7.01 6.09 6.82
N GLY A 94 -6.53 6.78 5.78
CA GLY A 94 -7.35 7.59 4.88
C GLY A 94 -8.36 6.75 4.07
N SER A 95 -9.52 7.33 3.77
CA SER A 95 -10.52 6.67 2.90
C SER A 95 -10.11 6.68 1.43
N GLU A 96 -9.37 7.69 1.00
CA GLU A 96 -9.00 7.88 -0.41
C GLU A 96 -7.92 6.88 -0.88
N PRO A 97 -6.82 6.67 -0.14
CA PRO A 97 -5.82 5.65 -0.48
C PRO A 97 -6.39 4.23 -0.53
N ARG A 98 -7.33 3.91 0.37
CA ARG A 98 -8.02 2.61 0.37
C ARG A 98 -8.84 2.38 -0.88
N LYS A 99 -9.52 3.42 -1.40
CA LYS A 99 -10.22 3.31 -2.69
C LYS A 99 -9.24 3.10 -3.83
N MET A 100 -8.17 3.91 -3.90
CA MET A 100 -7.14 3.81 -4.95
C MET A 100 -6.49 2.41 -4.97
N LEU A 101 -6.24 1.82 -3.80
CA LEU A 101 -5.74 0.45 -3.69
C LEU A 101 -6.74 -0.57 -4.27
N MET A 102 -8.03 -0.41 -3.97
CA MET A 102 -9.09 -1.34 -4.41
C MET A 102 -9.50 -1.15 -5.88
N GLU A 103 -9.23 0.01 -6.48
CA GLU A 103 -9.40 0.25 -7.91
C GLU A 103 -8.48 -0.67 -8.74
N THR A 104 -7.29 -0.98 -8.22
CA THR A 104 -6.31 -1.83 -8.90
C THR A 104 -6.06 -3.11 -8.11
N LYS A 105 -6.81 -4.17 -8.44
CA LYS A 105 -6.75 -5.47 -7.74
C LYS A 105 -5.32 -6.05 -7.64
N SER A 106 -4.47 -5.86 -8.64
CA SER A 106 -3.09 -6.38 -8.62
C SER A 106 -2.24 -5.75 -7.51
N LEU A 107 -2.40 -4.45 -7.23
CA LEU A 107 -1.65 -3.77 -6.16
C LEU A 107 -2.01 -4.33 -4.78
N ALA A 108 -3.30 -4.61 -4.56
CA ALA A 108 -3.75 -5.24 -3.32
C ALA A 108 -3.14 -6.63 -3.15
N ILE A 109 -3.15 -7.46 -4.20
CA ILE A 109 -2.58 -8.83 -4.16
C ILE A 109 -1.07 -8.78 -3.92
N GLU A 110 -0.34 -7.93 -4.64
CA GLU A 110 1.11 -7.76 -4.47
C GLU A 110 1.47 -7.33 -3.05
N LEU A 111 0.73 -6.38 -2.48
CA LEU A 111 0.91 -5.97 -1.09
C LEU A 111 0.71 -7.14 -0.13
N CYS A 112 -0.33 -7.95 -0.33
CA CYS A 112 -0.59 -9.12 0.52
C CYS A 112 0.55 -10.13 0.44
N ASN A 113 1.02 -10.44 -0.77
CA ASN A 113 2.12 -11.38 -0.96
C ASN A 113 3.43 -10.90 -0.30
N VAL A 114 3.69 -9.59 -0.31
CA VAL A 114 4.86 -9.00 0.36
C VAL A 114 4.71 -9.05 1.87
N LEU A 115 3.54 -8.70 2.39
CA LEU A 115 3.22 -8.78 3.82
C LEU A 115 3.29 -10.23 4.34
N HIS A 116 2.85 -11.20 3.54
CA HIS A 116 2.94 -12.63 3.87
C HIS A 116 4.37 -13.09 4.05
N ARG A 117 5.19 -12.79 3.04
CA ARG A 117 6.62 -13.07 3.10
C ARG A 117 7.27 -12.35 4.28
N GLN A 118 6.82 -11.14 4.59
CA GLN A 118 7.31 -10.40 5.74
C GLN A 118 6.98 -11.13 7.05
N LEU A 119 5.75 -11.61 7.21
CA LEU A 119 5.32 -12.37 8.38
C LEU A 119 6.19 -13.62 8.60
N LEU A 120 6.46 -14.37 7.52
CA LEU A 120 7.34 -15.54 7.50
C LEU A 120 8.80 -15.20 7.85
N MET A 121 9.33 -14.10 7.30
CA MET A 121 10.74 -13.72 7.47
C MET A 121 11.03 -13.01 8.80
N THR A 122 10.04 -12.35 9.43
CA THR A 122 10.21 -11.61 10.70
C THR A 122 9.59 -12.31 11.92
N SER A 123 9.64 -13.63 11.93
CA SER A 123 9.09 -14.50 12.99
C SER A 123 9.61 -14.20 14.41
N GLU A 124 10.73 -13.49 14.55
CA GLU A 124 11.33 -13.14 15.85
C GLU A 124 10.90 -11.77 16.40
N SER A 125 10.24 -10.91 15.62
CA SER A 125 9.87 -9.54 16.01
C SER A 125 8.35 -9.37 16.13
N VAL A 126 7.84 -9.47 17.36
CA VAL A 126 6.41 -9.32 17.66
C VAL A 126 5.86 -7.95 17.22
N GLU A 127 6.63 -6.87 17.35
CA GLU A 127 6.21 -5.52 16.89
C GLU A 127 5.99 -5.49 15.37
N THR A 128 6.89 -6.13 14.61
CA THR A 128 6.78 -6.17 13.14
C THR A 128 5.58 -7.02 12.73
N GLN A 129 5.39 -8.19 13.33
CA GLN A 129 4.26 -9.08 13.03
C GLN A 129 2.92 -8.39 13.33
N GLN A 130 2.82 -7.69 14.45
CA GLN A 130 1.61 -6.95 14.80
C GLN A 130 1.30 -5.86 13.75
N LEU A 131 2.29 -5.09 13.33
CA LEU A 131 2.10 -4.05 12.31
C LEU A 131 1.70 -4.63 10.96
N VAL A 132 2.28 -5.76 10.56
CA VAL A 132 1.89 -6.48 9.34
C VAL A 132 0.41 -6.88 9.41
N MET A 133 -0.02 -7.46 10.53
CA MET A 133 -1.42 -7.85 10.75
C MET A 133 -2.38 -6.65 10.77
N GLU A 134 -1.97 -5.51 11.33
CA GLU A 134 -2.76 -4.28 11.33
C GLU A 134 -2.95 -3.72 9.92
N VAL A 135 -1.90 -3.72 9.09
CA VAL A 135 -1.98 -3.32 7.68
C VAL A 135 -2.86 -4.30 6.89
N LEU A 136 -2.66 -5.61 7.04
CA LEU A 136 -3.49 -6.64 6.40
C LEU A 136 -4.98 -6.46 6.76
N LYS A 137 -5.30 -6.19 8.02
CA LYS A 137 -6.67 -5.92 8.47
C LYS A 137 -7.27 -4.70 7.79
N GLN A 138 -6.50 -3.63 7.58
CA GLN A 138 -6.98 -2.45 6.86
C GLN A 138 -7.25 -2.76 5.38
N VAL A 139 -6.40 -3.56 4.72
CA VAL A 139 -6.60 -4.02 3.35
C VAL A 139 -7.85 -4.88 3.24
N LEU A 140 -8.03 -5.83 4.16
CA LEU A 140 -9.22 -6.68 4.23
C LEU A 140 -10.50 -5.86 4.41
N PHE A 141 -10.48 -4.90 5.33
CA PHE A 141 -11.62 -4.01 5.55
C PHE A 141 -11.92 -3.17 4.30
N ALA A 142 -10.89 -2.65 3.64
CA ALA A 142 -11.04 -1.90 2.39
C ALA A 142 -11.65 -2.76 1.27
N ALA A 143 -11.21 -4.01 1.14
CA ALA A 143 -11.74 -4.96 0.16
C ALA A 143 -13.20 -5.32 0.43
N GLN A 144 -13.56 -5.57 1.70
CA GLN A 144 -14.93 -5.86 2.10
C GLN A 144 -15.85 -4.65 1.84
N ASP A 145 -15.43 -3.45 2.23
CA ASP A 145 -16.18 -2.21 1.99
C ASP A 145 -16.34 -1.92 0.50
N HIS A 146 -15.29 -2.13 -0.30
CA HIS A 146 -15.36 -1.99 -1.76
C HIS A 146 -16.36 -3.00 -2.37
N LEU A 147 -16.31 -4.26 -1.95
CA LEU A 147 -17.24 -5.30 -2.41
C LEU A 147 -18.70 -4.94 -2.05
N GLU A 148 -18.97 -4.51 -0.82
CA GLU A 148 -20.31 -4.09 -0.42
C GLU A 148 -20.83 -2.89 -1.21
N LYS A 149 -19.98 -1.91 -1.48
CA LYS A 149 -20.33 -0.73 -2.29
C LYS A 149 -20.63 -1.12 -3.73
N THR A 150 -19.82 -1.99 -4.32
CA THR A 150 -20.05 -2.51 -5.67
C THR A 150 -21.36 -3.30 -5.73
N LYS A 151 -21.63 -4.19 -4.77
CA LYS A 151 -22.92 -4.90 -4.63
C LYS A 151 -24.11 -3.95 -4.57
N LYS A 152 -24.05 -2.91 -3.72
CA LYS A 152 -25.11 -1.90 -3.59
C LYS A 152 -25.30 -1.07 -4.86
N LYS A 153 -24.22 -0.75 -5.57
CA LYS A 153 -24.25 -0.01 -6.85
C LYS A 153 -24.91 -0.84 -7.94
N THR A 154 -24.45 -2.08 -8.15
CA THR A 154 -25.03 -3.01 -9.12
C THR A 154 -26.51 -3.26 -8.85
N LEU A 155 -26.88 -3.46 -7.58
CA LEU A 155 -28.28 -3.59 -7.18
C LEU A 155 -29.11 -2.34 -7.52
N ARG A 156 -28.62 -1.14 -7.22
CA ARG A 156 -29.32 0.13 -7.53
C ARG A 156 -29.44 0.40 -9.03
N GLU A 157 -28.45 0.02 -9.83
CA GLU A 157 -28.47 0.16 -11.28
C GLU A 157 -29.44 -0.82 -11.95
N MET A 158 -29.72 -1.96 -11.32
CA MET A 158 -30.63 -3.00 -11.83
C MET A 158 -32.07 -2.89 -11.31
N VAL A 159 -32.32 -2.16 -10.21
CA VAL A 159 -33.66 -1.90 -9.65
C VAL A 159 -34.66 -1.20 -10.61
N PRO A 160 -34.28 -0.46 -11.68
CA PRO A 160 -35.24 0.01 -12.68
C PRO A 160 -35.69 -1.08 -13.67
N ALA A 161 -34.98 -2.21 -13.78
CA ALA A 161 -35.35 -3.33 -14.63
C ALA A 161 -36.16 -4.33 -13.81
N ASN A 162 -37.25 -4.84 -14.38
CA ASN A 162 -38.17 -5.81 -13.76
C ASN A 162 -37.55 -7.22 -13.58
N GLN A 163 -36.28 -7.28 -13.18
CA GLN A 163 -35.38 -8.43 -13.19
C GLN A 163 -34.63 -8.54 -11.84
N GLU A 164 -35.33 -8.35 -10.72
CA GLU A 164 -34.74 -8.46 -9.36
C GLU A 164 -34.02 -9.80 -9.12
N ALA A 165 -34.50 -10.90 -9.68
CA ALA A 165 -33.88 -12.22 -9.55
C ALA A 165 -32.52 -12.34 -10.28
N LEU A 166 -32.38 -11.70 -11.45
CA LEU A 166 -31.10 -11.67 -12.19
C LEU A 166 -30.10 -10.74 -11.49
N ALA A 167 -30.59 -9.61 -10.96
CA ALA A 167 -29.79 -8.67 -10.19
C ALA A 167 -29.24 -9.29 -8.90
N GLN A 168 -30.05 -10.09 -8.19
CA GLN A 168 -29.61 -10.83 -7.01
C GLN A 168 -28.52 -11.86 -7.36
N GLN A 169 -28.70 -12.60 -8.45
CA GLN A 169 -27.73 -13.58 -8.91
C GLN A 169 -26.40 -12.91 -9.31
N GLU A 170 -26.44 -11.78 -10.01
CA GLU A 170 -25.23 -11.05 -10.41
C GLU A 170 -24.52 -10.41 -9.21
N VAL A 171 -25.26 -9.92 -8.22
CA VAL A 171 -24.73 -9.39 -6.95
C VAL A 171 -24.06 -10.48 -6.10
N GLU A 172 -24.58 -11.71 -6.11
CA GLU A 172 -23.97 -12.86 -5.45
C GLU A 172 -22.65 -13.27 -6.10
N LEU A 173 -22.55 -13.11 -7.43
CA LEU A 173 -21.36 -13.44 -8.22
C LEU A 173 -20.23 -12.42 -8.17
N LEU A 174 -20.45 -11.24 -7.56
CA LEU A 174 -19.42 -10.20 -7.40
C LEU A 174 -18.30 -10.57 -6.42
N GLY A 175 -18.48 -11.63 -5.61
CA GLY A 175 -17.40 -12.17 -4.78
C GLY A 175 -16.35 -12.91 -5.62
N GLU A 176 -15.13 -13.07 -5.08
CA GLU A 176 -14.02 -13.73 -5.81
C GLU A 176 -14.28 -15.21 -6.16
N GLY A 177 -15.26 -15.86 -5.53
CA GLY A 177 -15.66 -17.24 -5.86
C GLY A 177 -16.52 -17.37 -7.12
N GLY A 178 -17.07 -16.27 -7.65
CA GLY A 178 -17.90 -16.28 -8.86
C GLY A 178 -18.96 -17.39 -8.88
N VAL A 179 -19.21 -17.99 -10.06
CA VAL A 179 -20.15 -19.11 -10.26
C VAL A 179 -19.57 -20.47 -9.83
N SER A 180 -18.24 -20.58 -9.77
CA SER A 180 -17.53 -21.85 -9.62
C SER A 180 -17.22 -22.19 -8.17
N GLY A 181 -17.23 -21.21 -7.27
CA GLY A 181 -16.77 -21.35 -5.89
C GLY A 181 -15.26 -21.58 -5.75
N GLU A 182 -14.51 -21.57 -6.86
CA GLU A 182 -13.06 -21.74 -6.87
C GLU A 182 -12.38 -20.39 -6.62
N LEU A 183 -11.55 -20.33 -5.57
CA LEU A 183 -10.69 -19.19 -5.28
C LEU A 183 -9.30 -19.52 -5.86
N PRO A 184 -8.92 -18.98 -7.03
CA PRO A 184 -7.61 -19.21 -7.60
C PRO A 184 -6.53 -18.66 -6.66
N THR A 185 -5.60 -19.52 -6.26
CA THR A 185 -4.56 -19.22 -5.26
C THR A 185 -3.64 -18.05 -5.65
N GLU A 186 -3.45 -17.80 -6.94
CA GLU A 186 -2.54 -16.76 -7.45
C GLU A 186 -3.20 -15.39 -7.66
N SER A 187 -4.53 -15.30 -7.63
CA SER A 187 -5.26 -14.07 -7.96
C SER A 187 -6.41 -13.73 -7.01
N SER A 188 -6.64 -14.55 -5.98
CA SER A 188 -7.63 -14.31 -4.95
C SER A 188 -7.02 -13.59 -3.75
N LEU A 189 -7.54 -12.41 -3.46
CA LEU A 189 -7.25 -11.68 -2.23
C LEU A 189 -7.74 -12.45 -1.00
N VAL A 190 -8.88 -13.13 -1.10
CA VAL A 190 -9.43 -13.97 -0.02
C VAL A 190 -8.49 -15.13 0.30
N PHE A 191 -7.92 -15.78 -0.71
CA PHE A 191 -6.95 -16.86 -0.50
C PHE A 191 -5.67 -16.33 0.16
N ALA A 192 -5.09 -15.24 -0.37
CA ALA A 192 -3.91 -14.62 0.21
C ALA A 192 -4.14 -14.24 1.69
N MET A 193 -5.32 -13.71 2.02
CA MET A 193 -5.68 -13.36 3.41
C MET A 193 -5.89 -14.58 4.33
N LEU A 194 -6.42 -15.69 3.80
CA LEU A 194 -6.64 -16.92 4.57
C LEU A 194 -5.34 -17.65 4.88
N GLU A 195 -4.37 -17.61 3.97
CA GLU A 195 -3.03 -18.20 4.17
C GLU A 195 -2.31 -17.55 5.36
N GLU A 196 -2.42 -16.23 5.48
CA GLU A 196 -1.87 -15.42 6.58
C GLU A 196 -2.48 -15.76 7.95
N CYS A 197 -3.79 -15.98 7.99
CA CYS A 197 -4.50 -16.35 9.21
C CYS A 197 -4.15 -17.77 9.68
N ARG A 198 -3.78 -18.66 8.75
CA ARG A 198 -3.43 -20.06 9.03
C ARG A 198 -2.05 -20.18 9.68
N GLU A 199 -1.11 -19.31 9.34
CA GLU A 199 0.26 -19.35 9.88
C GLU A 199 0.42 -18.58 11.19
N SER A 200 -0.55 -17.73 11.54
CA SER A 200 -0.56 -16.96 12.80
C SER A 200 -1.14 -17.72 14.01
N CYS A 201 -1.67 -18.94 13.83
CA CYS A 201 -2.23 -19.82 14.88
C CYS A 201 -1.30 -20.99 15.21
#